data_AF-A0A415BRQ3-F1
#
_entry.id   AF-A0A415BRQ3-F1
#
_cell.length_a   1.000
_cell.length_b   1.000
_cell.length_c   1.000
_cell.angle_alpha   90.00
_cell.angle_beta   90.00
_cell.angle_gamma   90.00
#
_symmetry.space_group_name_H-M   'P 1'
#
loop_
_entity.id
_entity.type
_entity.pdbx_description
1 polymer ?
#
loop_
_entity_poly.entity_id
_entity_poly.type
_entity_poly.pdbx_seq_one_letter_code
_entity_poly.pdbx_strand_id
1 'polypeptide(L)'
;MNQRVKEKNKWIDRLINFVFYGCVLALIWLLLQITTFSSFRIPTASMHPTLIKGDYVIVNKWIAGGRIFNVFNAVKNKHISIKRIPGIRRIRKNDILIFNSPVGQYKNRIHFDVMQYYAKRCVGLPGDTVAIILPTLSALAEDSLTFSFDHNYYDLLGWTAEKFGSLYIPCKGDQIPINSLTATQYGSVMEWETKQKIDYKDSAYFIGNHRFTNYQFKHDYYFMLGDNIHHSLDSRHWGLVPDDFIVGVVQWIWFSKDEEQNSIRCNRIGRVD
;
A
#
# COMPACT_ATOMS: atom_id res chain seq x y z
N MET A 1 51.43 -0.59 43.18
CA MET A 1 50.37 -1.13 42.31
C MET A 1 49.13 -0.25 42.43
N ASN A 2 48.93 0.83 41.64
CA ASN A 2 47.64 1.56 41.73
C ASN A 2 47.26 2.62 40.68
N GLN A 3 48.18 3.19 39.88
CA GLN A 3 47.81 4.27 38.95
C GLN A 3 47.48 3.76 37.53
N ARG A 4 48.30 2.86 36.97
CA ARG A 4 48.04 2.24 35.66
C ARG A 4 46.76 1.38 35.64
N VAL A 5 46.42 0.75 36.76
CA VAL A 5 45.17 -0.04 36.89
C VAL A 5 43.96 0.89 36.95
N LYS A 6 44.03 2.00 37.70
CA LYS A 6 42.97 3.03 37.73
C LYS A 6 42.73 3.67 36.36
N GLU A 7 43.80 4.03 35.65
CA GLU A 7 43.75 4.56 34.27
C GLU A 7 43.11 3.55 33.32
N LYS A 8 43.57 2.28 33.34
CA LYS A 8 43.03 1.20 32.51
C LYS A 8 41.53 0.96 32.75
N ASN A 9 41.10 0.95 34.02
CA ASN A 9 39.69 0.80 34.37
C ASN A 9 38.84 1.99 33.86
N LYS A 10 39.36 3.22 33.95
CA LYS A 10 38.69 4.42 33.42
C LYS A 10 38.49 4.37 31.90
N TRP A 11 39.45 3.84 31.15
CA TRP A 11 39.31 3.63 29.71
C TRP A 11 38.31 2.53 29.37
N ILE A 12 38.31 1.44 30.15
CA ILE A 12 37.32 0.36 30.00
C ILE A 12 35.90 0.89 30.28
N ASP A 13 35.69 1.66 31.34
CA ASP A 13 34.38 2.23 31.68
C ASP A 13 33.88 3.18 30.59
N ARG A 14 34.76 4.00 30.01
CA ARG A 14 34.42 4.87 28.87
C ARG A 14 34.00 4.06 27.65
N LEU A 15 34.72 2.97 27.35
CA LEU A 15 34.40 2.08 26.24
C LEU A 15 33.07 1.37 26.47
N ILE A 16 32.84 0.84 27.68
CA ILE A 16 31.57 0.19 28.06
C ILE A 16 30.40 1.17 27.90
N ASN A 17 30.54 2.40 28.41
CA ASN A 17 29.51 3.42 28.28
C ASN A 17 29.25 3.79 26.82
N PHE A 18 30.30 3.95 26.00
CA PHE A 18 30.16 4.24 24.58
C PHE A 18 29.38 3.15 23.84
N VAL A 19 29.73 1.87 24.07
CA VAL A 19 29.02 0.73 23.49
C VAL A 19 27.58 0.66 23.98
N PHE A 20 27.35 0.86 25.28
CA PHE A 20 26.02 0.86 25.87
C PHE A 20 25.12 1.93 25.25
N TYR A 21 25.57 3.19 25.18
CA TYR A 21 24.81 4.26 24.55
C TYR A 21 24.59 4.02 23.05
N GLY A 22 25.58 3.45 22.35
CA GLY A 22 25.43 3.02 20.96
C GLY A 22 24.30 2.00 20.78
N CYS A 23 24.24 0.98 21.65
CA CYS A 23 23.16 -0.02 21.65
C CYS A 23 21.79 0.61 21.98
N VAL A 24 21.74 1.52 22.95
CA VAL A 24 20.49 2.24 23.30
C VAL A 24 20.00 3.08 22.12
N LEU A 25 20.88 3.82 21.45
CA LEU A 25 20.52 4.61 20.27
C LEU A 25 20.05 3.72 19.10
N ALA A 26 20.72 2.58 18.87
CA ALA A 26 20.29 1.61 17.85
C ALA A 26 18.91 1.03 18.17
N LEU A 27 18.63 0.73 19.43
CA LEU A 27 17.32 0.24 19.88
C LEU A 27 16.23 1.31 19.70
N ILE A 28 16.50 2.57 20.09
CA ILE A 28 15.60 3.69 19.87
C ILE A 28 15.31 3.87 18.38
N TRP A 29 16.34 3.83 17.53
CA TRP A 29 16.19 3.91 16.09
C TRP A 29 15.31 2.78 15.53
N LEU A 30 15.53 1.53 15.98
CA LEU A 30 14.69 0.39 15.59
C LEU A 30 13.23 0.59 16.01
N LEU A 31 12.99 1.06 17.24
CA LEU A 31 11.66 1.35 17.76
C LEU A 31 10.97 2.46 16.95
N LEU A 32 11.70 3.53 16.61
CA LEU A 32 11.22 4.59 15.74
C LEU A 32 10.88 4.04 14.35
N GLN A 33 11.69 3.12 13.80
CA GLN A 33 11.39 2.48 12.52
C GLN A 33 10.12 1.64 12.55
N ILE A 34 9.88 0.94 13.65
CA ILE A 34 8.69 0.11 13.82
C ILE A 34 7.43 0.99 13.98
N THR A 35 7.53 2.10 14.74
CA THR A 35 6.36 2.84 15.23
C THR A 35 6.07 4.16 14.51
N THR A 36 7.07 4.82 13.92
CA THR A 36 6.96 6.22 13.45
C THR A 36 7.29 6.38 11.96
N PHE A 37 8.56 6.23 11.59
CA PHE A 37 9.09 6.50 10.26
C PHE A 37 9.79 5.28 9.71
N SER A 38 9.42 4.80 8.53
CA SER A 38 10.11 3.68 7.89
C SER A 38 10.76 4.10 6.59
N SER A 39 11.92 3.52 6.31
CA SER A 39 12.60 3.67 5.03
C SER A 39 12.21 2.52 4.10
N PHE A 40 11.80 2.82 2.87
CA PHE A 40 11.52 1.83 1.83
C PHE A 40 12.32 2.14 0.57
N ARG A 41 12.84 1.11 -0.09
CA ARG A 41 13.46 1.21 -1.41
C ARG A 41 12.37 1.09 -2.48
N ILE A 42 12.45 1.92 -3.52
CA ILE A 42 11.58 1.87 -4.69
C ILE A 42 12.24 1.00 -5.76
N PRO A 43 11.69 -0.19 -6.10
CA PRO A 43 12.33 -1.12 -7.02
C PRO A 43 11.81 -1.02 -8.47
N THR A 44 10.69 -0.33 -8.72
CA THR A 44 10.01 -0.28 -10.03
C THR A 44 9.77 1.15 -10.52
N ALA A 45 9.45 1.29 -11.81
CA ALA A 45 9.21 2.57 -12.48
C ALA A 45 7.72 3.01 -12.48
N SER A 46 6.85 2.32 -11.73
CA SER A 46 5.38 2.61 -11.74
C SER A 46 5.00 4.01 -11.22
N MET A 47 5.89 4.64 -10.46
CA MET A 47 5.72 5.99 -9.91
C MET A 47 6.58 7.03 -10.63
N HIS A 48 7.19 6.68 -11.76
CA HIS A 48 7.97 7.62 -12.56
C HIS A 48 7.04 8.74 -13.10
N PRO A 49 7.47 10.02 -13.11
CA PRO A 49 8.79 10.52 -12.74
C PRO A 49 8.99 10.85 -11.26
N THR A 50 7.91 10.85 -10.47
CA THR A 50 7.93 11.28 -9.06
C THR A 50 8.87 10.43 -8.21
N LEU A 51 8.68 9.11 -8.23
CA LEU A 51 9.60 8.15 -7.61
C LEU A 51 10.18 7.24 -8.69
N ILE A 52 11.49 7.06 -8.67
CA ILE A 52 12.20 6.24 -9.65
C ILE A 52 12.93 5.08 -8.97
N LYS A 53 13.24 4.05 -9.75
CA LYS A 53 13.98 2.88 -9.27
C LYS A 53 15.30 3.33 -8.62
N GLY A 54 15.56 2.84 -7.41
CA GLY A 54 16.74 3.19 -6.62
C GLY A 54 16.55 4.37 -5.66
N ASP A 55 15.37 5.00 -5.63
CA ASP A 55 15.00 5.93 -4.55
C ASP A 55 14.75 5.18 -3.24
N TYR A 56 15.11 5.82 -2.13
CA TYR A 56 14.78 5.41 -0.78
C TYR A 56 13.94 6.49 -0.13
N VAL A 57 12.72 6.13 0.25
CA VAL A 57 11.70 7.06 0.75
C VAL A 57 11.49 6.90 2.25
N ILE A 58 11.28 8.01 2.94
CA ILE A 58 10.81 8.06 4.32
C ILE A 58 9.28 8.10 4.30
N VAL A 59 8.68 7.14 5.01
CA VAL A 59 7.24 7.01 5.18
C VAL A 59 6.86 7.36 6.60
N ASN A 60 5.95 8.30 6.76
CA ASN A 60 5.38 8.69 8.04
C ASN A 60 4.10 7.89 8.33
N LYS A 61 4.16 7.03 9.34
CA LYS A 61 3.05 6.17 9.78
C LYS A 61 2.01 6.92 10.63
N TRP A 62 2.39 8.05 11.23
CA TRP A 62 1.49 8.82 12.09
C TRP A 62 0.48 9.64 11.32
N ILE A 63 0.76 9.98 10.05
CA ILE A 63 -0.18 10.72 9.23
C ILE A 63 -1.50 9.95 9.13
N ALA A 64 -1.48 8.75 8.54
CA ALA A 64 -2.66 7.89 8.47
C ALA A 64 -3.04 7.27 9.83
N GLY A 65 -2.08 7.16 10.75
CA GLY A 65 -2.23 6.49 12.04
C GLY A 65 -1.61 5.09 12.01
N GLY A 66 -0.92 4.72 13.09
CA GLY A 66 -0.23 3.44 13.19
C GLY A 66 -1.19 2.22 13.14
N ARG A 67 -0.68 1.08 12.70
CA ARG A 67 -1.42 -0.19 12.72
C ARG A 67 -0.96 -1.05 13.88
N ILE A 68 -1.91 -1.65 14.58
CA ILE A 68 -1.69 -2.61 15.65
C ILE A 68 -2.25 -3.95 15.20
N PHE A 69 -1.37 -4.93 15.04
CA PHE A 69 -1.72 -6.30 14.66
C PHE A 69 -0.63 -7.29 15.08
N ASN A 70 -0.97 -8.57 15.14
CA ASN A 70 0.00 -9.62 15.47
C ASN A 70 0.86 -9.96 14.25
N VAL A 71 2.11 -9.47 14.24
CA VAL A 71 3.06 -9.66 13.14
C VAL A 71 3.39 -11.14 12.94
N PHE A 72 3.59 -11.93 14.00
CA PHE A 72 3.91 -13.35 13.88
C PHE A 72 2.81 -14.15 13.19
N ASN A 73 1.54 -13.82 13.45
CA ASN A 73 0.42 -14.41 12.74
C ASN A 73 0.38 -13.96 11.27
N ALA A 74 0.66 -12.67 11.01
CA ALA A 74 0.73 -12.13 9.65
C ALA A 74 1.82 -12.83 8.81
N VAL A 75 3.02 -13.01 9.35
CA VAL A 75 4.12 -13.72 8.65
C VAL A 75 3.77 -15.18 8.36
N LYS A 76 2.98 -15.82 9.23
CA LYS A 76 2.50 -17.19 9.04
C LYS A 76 1.24 -17.27 8.16
N ASN A 77 0.83 -16.17 7.52
CA ASN A 77 -0.41 -16.06 6.74
C ASN A 77 -1.65 -16.54 7.50
N LYS A 78 -1.65 -16.38 8.84
CA LYS A 78 -2.80 -16.68 9.70
C LYS A 78 -3.76 -15.50 9.73
N HIS A 79 -4.98 -15.76 10.17
CA HIS A 79 -5.96 -14.70 10.40
C HIS A 79 -5.42 -13.63 11.35
N ILE A 80 -5.56 -12.37 10.95
CA ILE A 80 -5.16 -11.20 11.73
C ILE A 80 -6.32 -10.21 11.79
N SER A 81 -6.45 -9.55 12.93
CA SER A 81 -7.26 -8.35 13.08
C SER A 81 -6.31 -7.17 13.14
N ILE A 82 -6.47 -6.23 12.20
CA ILE A 82 -5.71 -5.00 12.16
C ILE A 82 -6.59 -3.92 12.80
N LYS A 83 -6.04 -3.18 13.76
CA LYS A 83 -6.66 -1.98 14.32
C LYS A 83 -5.78 -0.79 14.02
N ARG A 84 -6.35 0.25 13.40
CA ARG A 84 -5.67 1.51 13.17
C ARG A 84 -5.92 2.46 14.33
N ILE A 85 -4.86 3.06 14.86
CA ILE A 85 -4.98 4.16 15.84
C ILE A 85 -5.24 5.48 15.08
N PRO A 86 -5.90 6.47 15.71
CA PRO A 86 -6.11 7.77 15.07
C PRO A 86 -4.80 8.37 14.55
N GLY A 87 -4.80 8.78 13.29
CA GLY A 87 -3.70 9.51 12.68
C GLY A 87 -3.77 11.01 12.96
N ILE A 88 -2.68 11.72 12.64
CA ILE A 88 -2.59 13.19 12.72
C ILE A 88 -3.62 13.84 11.78
N ARG A 89 -3.86 13.22 10.62
CA ARG A 89 -4.86 13.68 9.64
C ARG A 89 -5.39 12.51 8.83
N ARG A 90 -6.54 12.69 8.17
CA ARG A 90 -6.97 11.72 7.16
C ARG A 90 -6.03 11.75 5.95
N ILE A 91 -5.99 10.62 5.24
CA ILE A 91 -5.35 10.51 3.93
C ILE A 91 -6.04 11.50 2.98
N ARG A 92 -5.25 12.12 2.12
CA ARG A 92 -5.69 13.12 1.16
C ARG A 92 -5.45 12.63 -0.25
N LYS A 93 -6.24 13.18 -1.18
CA LYS A 93 -5.99 13.02 -2.60
C LYS A 93 -4.57 13.49 -2.92
N ASN A 94 -3.91 12.74 -3.79
CA ASN A 94 -2.51 12.87 -4.20
C ASN A 94 -1.45 12.49 -3.15
N ASP A 95 -1.81 12.07 -1.93
CA ASP A 95 -0.83 11.46 -1.02
C ASP A 95 -0.22 10.22 -1.71
N ILE A 96 1.10 10.09 -1.63
CA ILE A 96 1.79 8.86 -2.05
C ILE A 96 1.85 7.93 -0.85
N LEU A 97 1.28 6.75 -0.99
CA LEU A 97 1.09 5.80 0.09
C LEU A 97 1.98 4.58 -0.11
N ILE A 98 2.61 4.14 0.98
CA ILE A 98 3.10 2.76 1.06
C ILE A 98 2.02 1.91 1.71
N PHE A 99 1.70 0.79 1.07
CA PHE A 99 0.71 -0.16 1.56
C PHE A 99 1.12 -1.59 1.23
N ASN A 100 0.60 -2.54 2.00
CA ASN A 100 0.78 -3.96 1.73
C ASN A 100 0.04 -4.35 0.45
N SER A 101 0.70 -5.11 -0.44
CA SER A 101 0.12 -5.50 -1.73
C SER A 101 -1.20 -6.25 -1.54
N PRO A 102 -2.29 -5.85 -2.22
CA PRO A 102 -3.54 -6.61 -2.25
C PRO A 102 -3.49 -7.79 -3.20
N VAL A 103 -2.48 -7.84 -4.07
CA VAL A 103 -2.23 -8.91 -5.02
C VAL A 103 -1.35 -9.94 -4.35
N GLY A 104 -1.96 -11.03 -3.85
CA GLY A 104 -1.23 -12.18 -3.33
C GLY A 104 -0.93 -13.22 -4.41
N GLN A 105 -0.59 -14.45 -3.99
CA GLN A 105 -0.40 -15.60 -4.89
C GLN A 105 -1.67 -16.05 -5.61
N TYR A 106 -2.85 -15.57 -5.18
CA TYR A 106 -4.14 -15.91 -5.76
C TYR A 106 -4.63 -14.75 -6.61
N LYS A 107 -4.62 -14.94 -7.94
CA LYS A 107 -5.28 -14.03 -8.88
C LYS A 107 -6.76 -13.88 -8.47
N ASN A 108 -7.25 -12.65 -8.45
CA ASN A 108 -8.67 -12.27 -8.26
C ASN A 108 -9.21 -12.32 -6.83
N ARG A 109 -8.35 -12.36 -5.79
CA ARG A 109 -8.78 -12.10 -4.41
C ARG A 109 -7.83 -11.14 -3.71
N ILE A 110 -8.40 -10.21 -2.94
CA ILE A 110 -7.61 -9.33 -2.08
C ILE A 110 -7.03 -10.17 -0.95
N HIS A 111 -5.71 -10.17 -0.86
CA HIS A 111 -4.96 -10.83 0.20
C HIS A 111 -4.03 -9.83 0.88
N PHE A 112 -3.85 -9.97 2.19
CA PHE A 112 -2.91 -9.13 2.94
C PHE A 112 -1.55 -9.82 2.99
N ASP A 113 -0.59 -9.36 2.17
CA ASP A 113 0.80 -9.80 2.27
C ASP A 113 1.63 -8.79 3.09
N VAL A 114 2.07 -9.20 4.28
CA VAL A 114 2.83 -8.35 5.20
C VAL A 114 4.24 -8.01 4.69
N MET A 115 4.80 -8.81 3.78
CA MET A 115 6.17 -8.67 3.29
C MET A 115 6.25 -7.91 1.97
N GLN A 116 5.16 -7.83 1.21
CA GLN A 116 5.12 -7.13 -0.07
C GLN A 116 4.51 -5.74 0.07
N TYR A 117 5.25 -4.71 -0.33
CA TYR A 117 4.85 -3.30 -0.23
C TYR A 117 4.83 -2.62 -1.59
N TYR A 118 3.79 -1.83 -1.87
CA TYR A 118 3.69 -0.98 -3.06
C TYR A 118 3.64 0.50 -2.70
N ALA A 119 4.17 1.31 -3.61
CA ALA A 119 4.03 2.77 -3.62
C ALA A 119 3.08 3.17 -4.75
N LYS A 120 2.01 3.91 -4.41
CA LYS A 120 1.05 4.48 -5.37
C LYS A 120 0.51 5.81 -4.86
N ARG A 121 -0.01 6.63 -5.77
CA ARG A 121 -0.72 7.86 -5.47
C ARG A 121 -2.20 7.57 -5.18
N CYS A 122 -2.71 8.14 -4.10
CA CYS A 122 -4.11 8.06 -3.74
C CYS A 122 -4.94 9.01 -4.62
N VAL A 123 -5.77 8.48 -5.50
CA VAL A 123 -6.57 9.27 -6.45
C VAL A 123 -8.04 9.34 -6.05
N GLY A 124 -8.53 8.33 -5.34
CA GLY A 124 -9.87 8.31 -4.79
C GLY A 124 -9.88 7.96 -3.30
N LEU A 125 -10.59 8.78 -2.54
CA LEU A 125 -10.81 8.64 -1.10
C LEU A 125 -12.14 7.91 -0.83
N PRO A 126 -12.37 7.45 0.42
CA PRO A 126 -13.68 6.95 0.84
C PRO A 126 -14.76 7.98 0.53
N GLY A 127 -15.78 7.57 -0.22
CA GLY A 127 -16.93 8.40 -0.61
C GLY A 127 -16.76 9.10 -1.95
N ASP A 128 -15.57 9.06 -2.55
CA ASP A 128 -15.35 9.60 -3.89
C ASP A 128 -15.96 8.70 -4.96
N THR A 129 -16.20 9.28 -6.13
CA THR A 129 -16.43 8.54 -7.37
C THR A 129 -15.29 8.81 -8.34
N VAL A 130 -14.64 7.76 -8.85
CA VAL A 130 -13.51 7.87 -9.76
C VAL A 130 -13.92 7.43 -11.16
N ALA A 131 -13.56 8.27 -12.14
CA ALA A 131 -13.57 7.93 -13.55
C ALA A 131 -12.26 8.39 -14.18
N ILE A 132 -11.75 7.61 -15.13
CA ILE A 132 -10.53 7.91 -15.88
C ILE A 132 -10.91 7.90 -17.35
N ILE A 133 -10.62 9.02 -18.03
CA ILE A 133 -10.74 9.15 -19.47
C ILE A 133 -9.43 9.75 -19.95
N LEU A 134 -8.54 8.90 -20.43
CA LEU A 134 -7.34 9.34 -21.11
C LEU A 134 -7.67 9.55 -22.59
N PRO A 135 -7.08 10.56 -23.25
CA PRO A 135 -7.13 10.63 -24.70
C PRO A 135 -6.49 9.35 -25.25
N THR A 136 -7.22 8.65 -26.11
CA THR A 136 -6.64 7.54 -26.87
C THR A 136 -5.48 8.13 -27.68
N LEU A 137 -4.24 7.70 -27.41
CA LEU A 137 -3.10 8.03 -28.27
C LEU A 137 -3.29 7.27 -29.59
N SER A 138 -4.16 7.79 -30.46
CA SER A 138 -4.20 7.35 -31.85
C SER A 138 -3.01 8.00 -32.55
N ALA A 139 -2.01 7.17 -32.88
CA ALA A 139 -0.77 7.46 -33.61
C ALA A 139 0.49 7.50 -32.73
N LEU A 140 1.44 6.64 -33.12
CA LEU A 140 2.85 6.54 -32.70
C LEU A 140 3.12 5.75 -31.42
N ALA A 141 3.12 4.42 -31.54
CA ALA A 141 4.33 3.61 -31.34
C ALA A 141 3.94 2.13 -31.31
N GLU A 142 4.31 1.42 -32.38
CA GLU A 142 4.48 -0.03 -32.38
C GLU A 142 5.56 -0.39 -31.36
N ASP A 143 5.15 -0.70 -30.14
CA ASP A 143 5.78 -1.74 -29.32
C ASP A 143 4.80 -2.10 -28.20
N SER A 144 3.64 -2.62 -28.61
CA SER A 144 2.64 -3.13 -27.70
C SER A 144 3.14 -4.45 -27.11
N LEU A 145 3.87 -4.37 -26.00
CA LEU A 145 3.83 -5.41 -24.99
C LEU A 145 2.38 -5.48 -24.49
N THR A 146 1.56 -6.25 -25.19
CA THR A 146 0.25 -6.67 -24.73
C THR A 146 0.47 -7.53 -23.49
N PHE A 147 0.44 -6.91 -22.31
CA PHE A 147 0.20 -7.63 -21.09
C PHE A 147 -1.26 -8.10 -21.12
N SER A 148 -1.49 -9.30 -21.64
CA SER A 148 -2.75 -10.00 -21.43
C SER A 148 -2.81 -10.44 -19.97
N PHE A 149 -3.42 -9.60 -19.14
CA PHE A 149 -3.82 -10.02 -17.80
C PHE A 149 -5.09 -10.85 -17.93
N ASP A 150 -4.90 -12.16 -17.86
CA ASP A 150 -5.97 -13.13 -17.79
C ASP A 150 -6.84 -12.83 -16.55
N HIS A 151 -7.98 -12.17 -16.80
CA HIS A 151 -9.14 -11.91 -15.92
C HIS A 151 -8.96 -10.83 -14.82
N ASN A 152 -9.15 -9.55 -15.15
CA ASN A 152 -9.51 -8.52 -14.17
C ASN A 152 -11.03 -8.54 -13.90
N TYR A 153 -11.43 -8.24 -12.66
CA TYR A 153 -12.84 -8.14 -12.27
C TYR A 153 -13.63 -7.10 -13.10
N TYR A 154 -12.92 -6.08 -13.59
CA TYR A 154 -13.47 -5.00 -14.40
C TYR A 154 -13.49 -5.28 -15.91
N ASP A 155 -12.90 -6.38 -16.40
CA ASP A 155 -13.00 -6.76 -17.81
C ASP A 155 -14.47 -7.00 -18.19
N LEU A 156 -15.25 -7.53 -17.25
CA LEU A 156 -16.71 -7.71 -17.36
C LEU A 156 -17.48 -6.39 -17.53
N LEU A 157 -16.90 -5.26 -17.12
CA LEU A 157 -17.49 -3.92 -17.26
C LEU A 157 -17.01 -3.20 -18.54
N GLY A 158 -16.11 -3.81 -19.32
CA GLY A 158 -15.47 -3.18 -20.47
C GLY A 158 -14.58 -1.99 -20.09
N TRP A 159 -14.12 -1.91 -18.84
CA TRP A 159 -13.21 -0.87 -18.38
C TRP A 159 -11.77 -1.22 -18.76
N THR A 160 -11.02 -0.24 -19.24
CA THR A 160 -9.60 -0.37 -19.55
C THR A 160 -8.76 0.52 -18.66
N ALA A 161 -7.44 0.41 -18.79
CA ALA A 161 -6.50 1.28 -18.10
C ALA A 161 -6.68 2.77 -18.47
N GLU A 162 -7.13 3.03 -19.70
CA GLU A 162 -7.33 4.36 -20.30
C GLU A 162 -8.77 4.88 -20.14
N LYS A 163 -9.76 3.97 -20.09
CA LYS A 163 -11.17 4.30 -19.91
C LYS A 163 -11.75 3.47 -18.76
N PHE A 164 -11.72 4.05 -17.57
CA PHE A 164 -12.11 3.39 -16.32
C PHE A 164 -13.26 4.10 -15.63
N GLY A 165 -14.14 3.36 -14.98
CA GLY A 165 -15.21 3.93 -14.16
C GLY A 165 -16.46 4.28 -14.98
N SER A 166 -17.48 4.88 -14.37
CA SER A 166 -17.53 5.47 -13.03
C SER A 166 -17.56 4.44 -11.88
N LEU A 167 -16.63 4.55 -10.92
CA LEU A 167 -16.54 3.69 -9.74
C LEU A 167 -16.68 4.49 -8.45
N TYR A 168 -17.74 4.25 -7.68
CA TYR A 168 -17.87 4.76 -6.32
C TYR A 168 -16.94 4.00 -5.36
N ILE A 169 -16.32 4.71 -4.42
CA ILE A 169 -15.39 4.15 -3.43
C ILE A 169 -16.10 4.08 -2.07
N PRO A 170 -16.42 2.88 -1.56
CA PRO A 170 -17.16 2.75 -0.31
C PRO A 170 -16.42 3.32 0.91
N CYS A 171 -17.18 3.99 1.78
CA CYS A 171 -16.78 4.32 3.15
C CYS A 171 -17.19 3.23 4.12
N LYS A 172 -16.52 3.19 5.26
CA LYS A 172 -16.97 2.40 6.40
C LYS A 172 -18.39 2.81 6.81
N GLY A 173 -19.29 1.83 6.86
CA GLY A 173 -20.68 1.99 7.23
C GLY A 173 -21.63 2.14 6.05
N ASP A 174 -21.11 2.37 4.83
CA ASP A 174 -21.93 2.48 3.62
C ASP A 174 -22.72 1.21 3.37
N GLN A 175 -23.97 1.38 2.96
CA GLN A 175 -24.88 0.32 2.56
C GLN A 175 -25.10 0.39 1.06
N ILE A 176 -24.59 -0.59 0.31
CA ILE A 176 -24.72 -0.64 -1.15
C ILE A 176 -25.64 -1.80 -1.55
N PRO A 177 -26.69 -1.54 -2.37
CA PRO A 177 -27.51 -2.59 -2.95
C PRO A 177 -26.71 -3.52 -3.87
N ILE A 178 -26.94 -4.81 -3.77
CA ILE A 178 -26.19 -5.83 -4.49
C ILE A 178 -26.98 -6.31 -5.71
N ASN A 179 -26.42 -6.00 -6.88
CA ASN A 179 -26.85 -6.42 -8.20
C ASN A 179 -25.63 -6.87 -8.99
N SER A 180 -25.80 -7.24 -10.27
CA SER A 180 -24.68 -7.69 -11.10
C SER A 180 -23.53 -6.68 -11.20
N LEU A 181 -23.84 -5.38 -11.31
CA LEU A 181 -22.82 -4.35 -11.41
C LEU A 181 -22.04 -4.18 -10.10
N THR A 182 -22.75 -4.02 -8.97
CA THR A 182 -22.10 -3.76 -7.68
C THR A 182 -21.43 -5.01 -7.11
N ALA A 183 -21.97 -6.21 -7.41
CA ALA A 183 -21.24 -7.46 -7.23
C ALA A 183 -19.92 -7.38 -7.99
N THR A 184 -19.94 -7.17 -9.32
CA THR A 184 -18.76 -7.01 -10.19
C THR A 184 -17.86 -5.80 -9.86
N GLN A 185 -18.27 -4.87 -9.01
CA GLN A 185 -17.37 -3.79 -8.57
C GLN A 185 -16.69 -4.09 -7.24
N TYR A 186 -17.41 -4.77 -6.34
CA TYR A 186 -17.03 -4.88 -4.92
C TYR A 186 -16.86 -6.31 -4.40
N GLY A 187 -17.09 -7.33 -5.24
CA GLY A 187 -16.95 -8.74 -4.86
C GLY A 187 -15.65 -9.04 -4.13
N SER A 188 -14.52 -8.61 -4.69
CA SER A 188 -13.19 -8.86 -4.09
C SER A 188 -13.02 -8.28 -2.69
N VAL A 189 -13.53 -7.07 -2.43
CA VAL A 189 -13.45 -6.42 -1.11
C VAL A 189 -14.45 -7.03 -0.13
N MET A 190 -15.66 -7.37 -0.58
CA MET A 190 -16.67 -8.02 0.25
C MET A 190 -16.24 -9.44 0.66
N GLU A 191 -15.66 -10.21 -0.26
CA GLU A 191 -15.07 -11.51 0.03
C GLU A 191 -13.89 -11.40 1.01
N TRP A 192 -13.07 -10.36 0.86
CA TRP A 192 -11.99 -10.08 1.79
C TRP A 192 -12.51 -9.72 3.19
N GLU A 193 -13.54 -8.88 3.33
CA GLU A 193 -14.10 -8.53 4.64
C GLU A 193 -14.79 -9.72 5.33
N THR A 194 -15.50 -10.55 4.56
CA THR A 194 -16.30 -11.67 5.09
C THR A 194 -15.51 -12.97 5.24
N LYS A 195 -14.37 -13.09 4.54
CA LYS A 195 -13.59 -14.33 4.40
C LYS A 195 -14.39 -15.48 3.77
N GLN A 196 -15.48 -15.15 3.06
CA GLN A 196 -16.35 -16.09 2.37
C GLN A 196 -16.50 -15.66 0.91
N LYS A 197 -16.79 -16.60 0.02
CA LYS A 197 -17.08 -16.26 -1.37
C LYS A 197 -18.47 -15.64 -1.49
N ILE A 198 -18.63 -14.81 -2.50
CA ILE A 198 -19.95 -14.38 -2.95
C ILE A 198 -20.40 -15.29 -4.07
N ASP A 199 -21.47 -16.05 -3.81
CA ASP A 199 -22.06 -16.95 -4.78
C ASP A 199 -23.33 -16.33 -5.37
N TYR A 200 -23.53 -16.51 -6.68
CA TYR A 200 -24.77 -16.18 -7.37
C TYR A 200 -25.47 -17.46 -7.80
N LYS A 201 -26.66 -17.73 -7.25
CA LYS A 201 -27.50 -18.89 -7.58
C LYS A 201 -28.97 -18.52 -7.44
N ASP A 202 -29.84 -19.14 -8.24
CA ASP A 202 -31.29 -18.93 -8.18
C ASP A 202 -31.71 -17.44 -8.21
N SER A 203 -31.03 -16.65 -9.06
CA SER A 203 -31.22 -15.20 -9.20
C SER A 203 -31.00 -14.40 -7.91
N ALA A 204 -30.09 -14.86 -7.04
CA ALA A 204 -29.79 -14.24 -5.77
C ALA A 204 -28.32 -14.36 -5.37
N TYR A 205 -27.84 -13.39 -4.58
CA TYR A 205 -26.49 -13.38 -4.04
C TYR A 205 -26.46 -13.95 -2.62
N PHE A 206 -25.41 -14.71 -2.32
CA PHE A 206 -25.18 -15.36 -1.04
C PHE A 206 -23.78 -15.10 -0.52
N ILE A 207 -23.67 -14.93 0.79
CA ILE A 207 -22.41 -15.03 1.54
C ILE A 207 -22.55 -16.27 2.42
N GLY A 208 -21.81 -17.33 2.08
CA GLY A 208 -22.05 -18.66 2.63
C GLY A 208 -23.45 -19.14 2.30
N ASN A 209 -24.29 -19.36 3.31
CA ASN A 209 -25.68 -19.82 3.13
C ASN A 209 -26.73 -18.70 3.28
N HIS A 210 -26.32 -17.46 3.51
CA HIS A 210 -27.24 -16.35 3.75
C HIS A 210 -27.44 -15.51 2.50
N ARG A 211 -28.69 -15.44 2.03
CA ARG A 211 -29.08 -14.50 0.96
C ARG A 211 -28.95 -13.07 1.48
N PHE A 212 -28.44 -12.18 0.64
CA PHE A 212 -28.37 -10.75 0.93
C PHE A 212 -28.71 -9.92 -0.31
N THR A 213 -29.19 -8.70 -0.09
CA THR A 213 -29.55 -7.72 -1.13
C THR A 213 -28.88 -6.37 -0.93
N ASN A 214 -28.27 -6.15 0.23
CA ASN A 214 -27.47 -4.97 0.56
C ASN A 214 -26.23 -5.43 1.32
N TYR A 215 -25.12 -4.72 1.13
CA TYR A 215 -23.88 -4.96 1.86
C TYR A 215 -23.44 -3.73 2.62
N GLN A 216 -23.09 -3.92 3.90
CA GLN A 216 -22.48 -2.89 4.71
C GLN A 216 -20.95 -3.02 4.73
N PHE A 217 -20.25 -2.02 4.20
CA PHE A 217 -18.78 -2.01 4.25
C PHE A 217 -18.28 -1.73 5.67
N LYS A 218 -17.26 -2.48 6.10
CA LYS A 218 -16.69 -2.41 7.45
C LYS A 218 -15.40 -1.58 7.50
N HIS A 219 -14.79 -1.32 6.35
CA HIS A 219 -13.58 -0.54 6.20
C HIS A 219 -13.76 0.65 5.26
N ASP A 220 -12.89 1.64 5.41
CA ASP A 220 -12.68 2.68 4.42
C ASP A 220 -11.80 2.13 3.28
N TYR A 221 -12.09 2.55 2.05
CA TYR A 221 -11.39 2.10 0.86
C TYR A 221 -10.76 3.24 0.08
N TYR A 222 -9.72 2.92 -0.69
CA TYR A 222 -8.98 3.89 -1.48
C TYR A 222 -8.72 3.35 -2.89
N PHE A 223 -8.69 4.27 -3.86
CA PHE A 223 -8.30 3.98 -5.22
C PHE A 223 -6.90 4.53 -5.50
N MET A 224 -5.99 3.63 -5.86
CA MET A 224 -4.56 3.91 -5.99
C MET A 224 -4.14 3.85 -7.46
N LEU A 225 -3.36 4.83 -7.92
CA LEU A 225 -2.77 4.85 -9.26
C LEU A 225 -1.27 5.06 -9.21
N GLY A 226 -0.55 4.49 -10.18
CA GLY A 226 0.84 4.87 -10.41
C GLY A 226 0.93 6.11 -11.30
N ASP A 227 1.93 6.95 -11.05
CA ASP A 227 2.17 8.14 -11.86
C ASP A 227 2.58 7.76 -13.30
N ASN A 228 3.19 6.59 -13.50
CA ASN A 228 3.43 6.02 -14.82
C ASN A 228 2.24 5.15 -15.24
N ILE A 229 1.19 5.81 -15.71
CA ILE A 229 -0.14 5.24 -15.96
C ILE A 229 -0.10 3.99 -16.86
N HIS A 230 0.68 3.98 -17.94
CA HIS A 230 0.74 2.84 -18.87
C HIS A 230 1.60 1.68 -18.36
N HIS A 231 2.48 1.92 -17.39
CA HIS A 231 3.39 0.91 -16.81
C HIS A 231 3.18 0.73 -15.32
N SER A 232 1.94 0.90 -14.87
CA SER A 232 1.55 0.74 -13.47
C SER A 232 0.46 -0.32 -13.35
N LEU A 233 0.83 -1.42 -12.68
CA LEU A 233 -0.15 -2.29 -12.06
C LEU A 233 -0.68 -1.57 -10.81
N ASP A 234 -1.98 -1.28 -10.78
CA ASP A 234 -2.65 -0.47 -9.74
C ASP A 234 -4.13 -0.81 -9.58
N SER A 235 -4.92 0.05 -8.90
CA SER A 235 -6.33 -0.24 -8.60
C SER A 235 -7.22 -0.47 -9.81
N ARG A 236 -6.78 -0.07 -11.03
CA ARG A 236 -7.48 -0.43 -12.27
C ARG A 236 -7.47 -1.93 -12.56
N HIS A 237 -6.51 -2.66 -11.99
CA HIS A 237 -6.30 -4.08 -12.20
C HIS A 237 -6.79 -4.89 -10.99
N TRP A 238 -6.35 -4.54 -9.78
CA TRP A 238 -6.68 -5.31 -8.57
C TRP A 238 -7.85 -4.76 -7.74
N GLY A 239 -8.39 -3.59 -8.09
CA GLY A 239 -9.49 -2.96 -7.38
C GLY A 239 -9.07 -2.09 -6.18
N LEU A 240 -9.99 -1.95 -5.24
CA LEU A 240 -9.84 -1.03 -4.10
C LEU A 240 -8.88 -1.56 -3.04
N VAL A 241 -8.20 -0.64 -2.36
CA VAL A 241 -7.27 -0.95 -1.27
C VAL A 241 -7.94 -0.63 0.06
N PRO A 242 -8.10 -1.61 0.97
CA PRO A 242 -8.64 -1.35 2.31
C PRO A 242 -7.70 -0.47 3.14
N ASP A 243 -8.27 0.37 4.00
CA ASP A 243 -7.52 1.21 4.94
C ASP A 243 -6.48 0.41 5.72
N ASP A 244 -6.81 -0.78 6.20
CA ASP A 244 -5.93 -1.68 6.97
C ASP A 244 -4.59 -1.99 6.28
N PHE A 245 -4.51 -1.85 4.96
CA PHE A 245 -3.31 -2.17 4.18
C PHE A 245 -2.32 -1.01 4.17
N ILE A 246 -2.78 0.21 4.44
CA ILE A 246 -1.96 1.42 4.40
C ILE A 246 -0.93 1.43 5.54
N VAL A 247 0.35 1.50 5.18
CA VAL A 247 1.45 1.62 6.15
C VAL A 247 1.60 3.07 6.60
N GLY A 248 1.60 4.00 5.64
CA GLY A 248 1.79 5.42 5.89
C GLY A 248 1.99 6.23 4.62
N VAL A 249 2.29 7.51 4.80
CA VAL A 249 2.43 8.49 3.71
C VAL A 249 3.91 8.78 3.45
N VAL A 250 4.34 8.70 2.20
CA VAL A 250 5.68 9.09 1.76
C VAL A 250 5.82 10.61 1.91
N GLN A 251 6.91 11.07 2.53
CA GLN A 251 7.17 12.51 2.70
C GLN A 251 8.48 12.98 2.08
N TRP A 252 9.48 12.10 1.96
CA TRP A 252 10.85 12.51 1.62
C TRP A 252 11.60 11.40 0.89
N ILE A 253 12.42 11.74 -0.10
CA ILE A 253 13.48 10.86 -0.65
C ILE A 253 14.77 11.21 0.10
N TRP A 254 15.26 10.31 0.93
CA TRP A 254 16.45 10.58 1.76
C TRP A 254 17.74 10.08 1.13
N PHE A 255 17.63 9.15 0.19
CA PHE A 255 18.75 8.62 -0.58
C PHE A 255 18.26 8.19 -1.96
N SER A 256 19.09 8.33 -2.98
CA SER A 256 18.79 7.84 -4.33
C SER A 256 20.08 7.41 -5.00
N LYS A 257 20.07 6.20 -5.55
CA LYS A 257 21.20 5.64 -6.29
C LYS A 257 20.75 5.21 -7.67
N ASP A 258 21.50 5.64 -8.68
CA ASP A 258 21.48 5.02 -9.98
C ASP A 258 22.25 3.70 -9.91
N GLU A 259 21.55 2.59 -10.06
CA GLU A 259 22.15 1.26 -9.95
C GLU A 259 22.93 0.86 -11.21
N GLU A 260 22.57 1.42 -12.37
CA GLU A 260 23.21 1.12 -13.65
C GLU A 260 24.52 1.89 -13.77
N GLN A 261 24.50 3.18 -13.39
CA GLN A 261 25.68 4.04 -13.39
C GLN A 261 26.48 3.99 -12.08
N ASN A 262 25.98 3.25 -11.08
CA ASN A 262 26.54 3.16 -9.73
C ASN A 262 26.80 4.54 -9.08
N SER A 263 25.96 5.54 -9.37
CA SER A 263 26.13 6.94 -8.95
C SER A 263 25.03 7.38 -7.99
N ILE A 264 25.33 8.32 -7.09
CA ILE A 264 24.34 8.89 -6.15
C ILE A 264 23.64 10.08 -6.81
N ARG A 265 22.31 10.09 -6.77
CA ARG A 265 21.47 11.16 -7.34
C ARG A 265 21.07 12.17 -6.26
N CYS A 266 22.02 13.01 -5.85
CA CYS A 266 21.80 14.00 -4.78
C CYS A 266 20.69 15.01 -5.10
N ASN A 267 20.47 15.33 -6.38
CA ASN A 267 19.42 16.23 -6.84
C ASN A 267 17.99 15.73 -6.56
N ARG A 268 17.81 14.45 -6.24
CA ARG A 268 16.51 13.87 -5.89
C ARG A 268 16.22 13.90 -4.39
N ILE A 269 17.21 14.20 -3.55
CA ILE A 269 17.03 14.21 -2.10
C ILE A 269 16.17 15.41 -1.73
N GLY A 270 15.02 15.16 -1.12
CA GLY A 270 14.06 16.23 -0.85
C GLY A 270 12.68 15.71 -0.50
N ARG A 271 11.79 16.67 -0.21
CA ARG A 271 10.37 16.42 -0.02
C ARG A 271 9.75 15.87 -1.31
N VAL A 272 8.80 14.96 -1.15
CA VAL A 272 7.99 14.43 -2.24
C VAL A 272 6.60 15.04 -2.15
N ASP A 273 6.10 15.58 -3.26
CA ASP A 273 4.75 16.12 -3.41
C ASP A 273 3.96 15.34 -4.50
#